data_AF-A0A816Q112-F1
#
_entry.id   AF-A0A816Q112-F1
#
_cell.length_a   1.000
_cell.length_b   1.000
_cell.length_c   1.000
_cell.angle_alpha   90.00
_cell.angle_beta   90.00
_cell.angle_gamma   90.00
#
_symmetry.space_group_name_H-M   'P 1'
#
loop_
_entity.id
_entity.type
_entity.pdbx_description
1 polymer ?
#
loop_
_entity_poly.entity_id
_entity_poly.type
_entity_poly.pdbx_seq_one_letter_code
_entity_poly.pdbx_strand_id
1 'polypeptide(L)'
;HLCVVRCDEHKISNKELELVDETTAKSEFKSFINEKEGNHEQYIAFTFKDDLLKATQYTIQVPAGCPSAEGPLMTTSEWSASFNTYEPLKIIDWFPNKNDDWRNTAIPGRTWSLTFNNSLDHSTIKKSLFRFEPEVSGLGIEHTEDNDREILLHNKSQSNTVYTLLIQSEILKDIYGQTLQHDPSDQPIQFEVQTINSPILGVLRGESGMIIMDPALLNEPCYTFIVCNYSELILRINRVKPEHYQEYLLYFNRRNRSDVEQELDNKLPGEELLNEIIQTNCQLNEPKDIRVPLKAYFTKPSGVGQLLILIEPTKKARAEFRNEHWNDRPTISIWLQCTRLAVDVFSS
;
A
#
# COMPACT_ATOMS: atom_id res chain seq x y z
N HIS A 1 -29.77 -9.74 -35.79
CA HIS A 1 -28.99 -8.76 -36.56
C HIS A 1 -27.70 -8.36 -35.88
N LEU A 2 -27.59 -8.56 -34.55
CA LEU A 2 -26.32 -8.54 -33.87
C LEU A 2 -25.35 -9.54 -34.52
N CYS A 3 -24.08 -9.17 -34.59
CA CYS A 3 -23.01 -9.98 -35.14
C CYS A 3 -21.87 -9.94 -34.14
N VAL A 4 -21.40 -11.09 -33.68
CA VAL A 4 -20.18 -11.17 -32.86
C VAL A 4 -19.10 -11.79 -33.72
N VAL A 5 -18.00 -11.07 -33.88
CA VAL A 5 -16.91 -11.44 -34.79
C VAL A 5 -15.65 -11.64 -33.96
N ARG A 6 -15.05 -12.82 -34.09
CA ARG A 6 -13.72 -13.13 -33.54
C ARG A 6 -12.64 -12.41 -34.36
N CYS A 7 -11.49 -12.15 -33.75
CA CYS A 7 -10.37 -11.47 -34.42
C CYS A 7 -9.88 -12.13 -35.72
N ASP A 8 -10.13 -13.41 -35.96
CA ASP A 8 -9.83 -14.12 -37.21
C ASP A 8 -11.00 -14.14 -38.21
N GLU A 9 -11.91 -13.17 -38.08
CA GLU A 9 -13.10 -12.98 -38.91
C GLU A 9 -14.17 -14.08 -38.80
N HIS A 10 -14.00 -15.04 -37.87
CA HIS A 10 -15.06 -16.02 -37.59
C HIS A 10 -16.27 -15.36 -36.94
N LYS A 11 -17.45 -15.52 -37.54
CA LYS A 11 -18.71 -14.95 -37.05
C LYS A 11 -19.46 -15.96 -36.20
N ILE A 12 -19.74 -15.57 -34.95
CA ILE A 12 -20.67 -16.28 -34.08
C ILE A 12 -22.10 -15.97 -34.57
N SER A 13 -22.86 -17.02 -34.82
CA SER A 13 -24.23 -16.95 -35.30
C SER A 13 -25.16 -16.44 -34.20
N ASN A 14 -26.21 -15.69 -34.58
CA ASN A 14 -27.28 -15.30 -33.65
C ASN A 14 -27.95 -16.50 -32.96
N LYS A 15 -27.82 -17.73 -33.50
CA LYS A 15 -28.34 -18.95 -32.88
C LYS A 15 -27.52 -19.43 -31.68
N GLU A 16 -26.27 -18.99 -31.60
CA GLU A 16 -25.32 -19.30 -30.51
C GLU A 16 -25.41 -18.27 -29.38
N LEU A 17 -26.28 -17.26 -29.55
CA LEU A 17 -26.61 -16.29 -28.52
C LEU A 17 -27.95 -16.64 -27.88
N GLU A 18 -28.08 -16.29 -26.61
CA GLU A 18 -29.31 -16.39 -25.84
C GLU A 18 -29.63 -15.04 -25.21
N LEU A 19 -30.86 -14.56 -25.39
CA LEU A 19 -31.31 -13.33 -24.74
C LEU A 19 -31.47 -13.59 -23.25
N VAL A 20 -30.91 -12.69 -22.45
CA VAL A 20 -31.06 -12.74 -20.99
C VAL A 20 -32.35 -12.00 -20.63
N ASP A 21 -33.17 -12.62 -19.78
CA ASP A 21 -34.41 -11.99 -19.34
C ASP A 21 -34.14 -10.76 -18.45
N GLU A 22 -35.12 -9.86 -18.38
CA GLU A 22 -34.98 -8.59 -17.69
C GLU A 22 -34.67 -8.73 -16.19
N THR A 23 -35.17 -9.78 -15.54
CA THR A 23 -34.96 -10.02 -14.11
C THR A 23 -33.51 -10.39 -13.84
N THR A 24 -32.98 -11.33 -14.63
CA THR A 24 -31.58 -11.77 -14.56
C THR A 24 -30.64 -10.60 -14.89
N ALA A 25 -30.92 -9.86 -15.96
CA ALA A 25 -30.11 -8.71 -16.35
C ALA A 25 -30.06 -7.63 -15.25
N LYS A 26 -31.20 -7.33 -14.60
CA LYS A 26 -31.26 -6.38 -13.47
C LYS A 26 -30.53 -6.86 -12.23
N SER A 27 -30.45 -8.17 -12.00
CA SER A 27 -29.72 -8.73 -10.88
C SER A 27 -28.21 -8.64 -11.10
N GLU A 28 -27.73 -9.07 -12.28
CA GLU A 28 -26.30 -9.19 -12.58
C GLU A 28 -25.65 -7.85 -12.94
N PHE A 29 -26.36 -6.99 -13.66
CA PHE A 29 -25.83 -5.72 -14.17
C PHE A 29 -26.41 -4.49 -13.46
N LYS A 30 -26.91 -4.68 -12.22
CA LYS A 30 -27.58 -3.63 -11.43
C LYS A 30 -26.79 -2.32 -11.37
N SER A 31 -25.48 -2.39 -11.13
CA SER A 31 -24.62 -1.20 -11.06
C SER A 31 -24.62 -0.42 -12.37
N PHE A 32 -24.41 -1.11 -13.50
CA PHE A 32 -24.40 -0.50 -14.82
C PHE A 32 -25.76 0.08 -15.24
N ILE A 33 -26.84 -0.63 -14.91
CA ILE A 33 -28.22 -0.18 -15.20
C ILE A 33 -28.54 1.07 -14.36
N ASN A 34 -28.24 1.05 -13.06
CA ASN A 34 -28.53 2.15 -12.15
C ASN A 34 -27.70 3.41 -12.46
N GLU A 35 -26.44 3.27 -12.92
CA GLU A 35 -25.63 4.41 -13.38
C GLU A 35 -26.24 5.12 -14.59
N LYS A 36 -27.13 4.44 -15.33
CA LYS A 36 -27.80 4.93 -16.53
C LYS A 36 -29.29 5.23 -16.30
N GLU A 37 -29.82 4.97 -15.10
CA GLU A 37 -31.21 5.28 -14.74
C GLU A 37 -31.44 6.80 -14.80
N GLY A 38 -32.24 7.23 -15.78
CA GLY A 38 -32.56 8.64 -16.04
C GLY A 38 -32.49 9.05 -17.52
N ASN A 39 -31.79 8.27 -18.35
CA ASN A 39 -31.62 8.59 -19.78
C ASN A 39 -32.66 7.97 -20.73
N HIS A 40 -33.68 7.27 -20.23
CA HIS A 40 -34.59 6.46 -21.05
C HIS A 40 -33.88 5.44 -21.96
N GLU A 41 -32.66 5.01 -21.59
CA GLU A 41 -31.86 4.07 -22.37
C GLU A 41 -32.44 2.65 -22.21
N GLN A 42 -32.80 2.04 -23.36
CA GLN A 42 -33.15 0.63 -23.44
C GLN A 42 -31.87 -0.20 -23.60
N TYR A 43 -31.82 -1.36 -22.95
CA TYR A 43 -30.69 -2.28 -23.06
C TYR A 43 -31.13 -3.63 -23.65
N ILE A 44 -30.18 -4.29 -24.31
CA ILE A 44 -30.31 -5.69 -24.71
C ILE A 44 -29.21 -6.44 -23.98
N ALA A 45 -29.60 -7.43 -23.17
CA ALA A 45 -28.68 -8.34 -22.52
C ALA A 45 -28.75 -9.70 -23.23
N PHE A 46 -27.58 -10.28 -23.51
CA PHE A 46 -27.46 -11.59 -24.10
C PHE A 46 -26.23 -12.31 -23.53
N THR A 47 -26.26 -13.63 -23.61
CA THR A 47 -25.15 -14.51 -23.25
C THR A 47 -24.79 -15.43 -24.41
N PHE A 48 -23.62 -16.07 -24.35
CA PHE A 48 -23.20 -17.10 -25.29
C PHE A 48 -23.63 -18.47 -24.78
N LYS A 49 -24.15 -19.31 -25.67
CA LYS A 49 -24.57 -20.68 -25.31
C LYS A 49 -23.39 -21.61 -25.07
N ASP A 50 -22.30 -21.35 -25.76
CA ASP A 50 -21.06 -22.09 -25.67
C ASP A 50 -19.95 -21.19 -25.13
N ASP A 51 -18.96 -21.78 -24.48
CA ASP A 51 -17.80 -21.06 -23.97
C ASP A 51 -17.03 -20.38 -25.11
N LEU A 52 -16.70 -19.11 -24.92
CA LEU A 52 -15.82 -18.39 -25.82
C LEU A 52 -14.39 -18.93 -25.74
N LEU A 53 -13.64 -18.78 -26.83
CA LEU A 53 -12.20 -19.04 -26.78
C LEU A 53 -11.54 -18.05 -25.82
N LYS A 54 -10.63 -18.57 -25.02
CA LYS A 54 -9.81 -17.79 -24.08
C LYS A 54 -8.76 -16.96 -24.82
N ALA A 55 -8.21 -15.92 -24.18
CA ALA A 55 -7.22 -15.02 -24.77
C ALA A 55 -7.58 -14.53 -26.19
N THR A 56 -8.86 -14.26 -26.42
CA THR A 56 -9.38 -13.97 -27.75
C THR A 56 -10.16 -12.66 -27.73
N GLN A 57 -9.89 -11.80 -28.73
CA GLN A 57 -10.66 -10.60 -28.95
C GLN A 57 -11.93 -10.91 -29.73
N TYR A 58 -13.05 -10.41 -29.23
CA TYR A 58 -14.34 -10.44 -29.88
C TYR A 58 -14.84 -9.01 -30.10
N THR A 59 -15.48 -8.78 -31.23
CA THR A 59 -16.14 -7.52 -31.56
C THR A 59 -17.63 -7.77 -31.76
N ILE A 60 -18.43 -7.11 -30.95
CA ILE A 60 -19.89 -7.04 -31.11
C ILE A 60 -20.17 -5.93 -32.12
N GLN A 61 -21.02 -6.21 -33.10
CA GLN A 61 -21.40 -5.27 -34.15
C GLN A 61 -22.92 -5.26 -34.32
N VAL A 62 -23.46 -4.06 -34.46
CA VAL A 62 -24.82 -3.79 -34.91
C VAL A 62 -24.72 -3.00 -36.22
N PRO A 63 -24.91 -3.66 -37.38
CA PRO A 63 -24.75 -3.00 -38.67
C PRO A 63 -25.71 -1.84 -38.88
N ALA A 64 -25.36 -0.92 -39.78
CA ALA A 64 -26.31 0.06 -40.31
C ALA A 64 -27.50 -0.64 -41.00
N GLY A 65 -28.69 -0.06 -40.91
CA GLY A 65 -29.93 -0.62 -41.46
C GLY A 65 -30.55 -1.72 -40.61
N CYS A 66 -30.09 -1.93 -39.37
CA CYS A 66 -30.65 -2.92 -38.46
C CYS A 66 -32.07 -2.48 -38.02
N PRO A 67 -33.12 -3.30 -38.26
CA PRO A 67 -34.48 -2.99 -37.82
C PRO A 67 -34.65 -3.21 -36.31
N SER A 68 -35.61 -2.50 -35.71
CA SER A 68 -36.08 -2.72 -34.34
C SER A 68 -37.41 -3.50 -34.33
N ALA A 69 -37.64 -4.29 -33.27
CA ALA A 69 -38.93 -4.92 -33.04
C ALA A 69 -40.00 -3.91 -32.53
N GLU A 70 -39.58 -2.74 -32.04
CA GLU A 70 -40.46 -1.76 -31.40
C GLU A 70 -40.92 -0.65 -32.36
N GLY A 71 -40.30 -0.50 -33.54
CA GLY A 71 -40.64 0.58 -34.45
C GLY A 71 -39.95 0.51 -35.81
N PRO A 72 -40.34 1.41 -36.75
CA PRO A 72 -39.90 1.36 -38.13
C PRO A 72 -38.51 1.96 -38.38
N LEU A 73 -37.93 2.62 -37.38
CA LEU A 73 -36.62 3.25 -37.51
C LEU A 73 -35.51 2.20 -37.51
N MET A 74 -34.53 2.39 -38.38
CA MET A 74 -33.35 1.54 -38.50
C MET A 74 -32.11 2.29 -38.00
N THR A 75 -31.07 1.55 -37.60
CA THR A 75 -29.76 2.13 -37.31
C THR A 75 -29.21 2.87 -38.53
N THR A 76 -28.70 4.08 -38.36
CA THR A 76 -28.15 4.89 -39.47
C THR A 76 -26.68 4.63 -39.74
N SER A 77 -25.96 4.08 -38.76
CA SER A 77 -24.55 3.76 -38.80
C SER A 77 -24.28 2.46 -38.05
N GLU A 78 -23.14 1.82 -38.35
CA GLU A 78 -22.68 0.68 -37.55
C GLU A 78 -22.32 1.15 -36.13
N TRP A 79 -22.72 0.36 -35.14
CA TRP A 79 -22.21 0.44 -33.78
C TRP A 79 -21.36 -0.80 -33.50
N SER A 80 -20.22 -0.63 -32.85
CA SER A 80 -19.36 -1.74 -32.46
C SER A 80 -18.68 -1.52 -31.12
N ALA A 81 -18.41 -2.63 -30.43
CA ALA A 81 -17.65 -2.67 -29.19
C ALA A 81 -16.81 -3.95 -29.15
N SER A 82 -15.59 -3.87 -28.63
CA SER A 82 -14.69 -5.02 -28.55
C SER A 82 -14.35 -5.35 -27.10
N PHE A 83 -14.19 -6.64 -26.82
CA PHE A 83 -13.72 -7.14 -25.54
C PHE A 83 -12.74 -8.29 -25.75
N ASN A 84 -11.92 -8.58 -24.74
CA ASN A 84 -11.05 -9.73 -24.72
C ASN A 84 -11.54 -10.71 -23.65
N THR A 85 -11.56 -11.99 -23.97
CA THR A 85 -11.67 -13.02 -22.93
C THR A 85 -10.37 -13.09 -22.13
N TYR A 86 -10.48 -13.54 -20.88
CA TYR A 86 -9.34 -13.64 -19.97
C TYR A 86 -8.21 -14.48 -20.56
N GLU A 87 -6.98 -14.06 -20.32
CA GLU A 87 -5.78 -14.79 -20.72
C GLU A 87 -5.53 -15.98 -19.77
N PRO A 88 -4.68 -16.96 -20.14
CA PRO A 88 -4.22 -17.94 -19.17
C PRO A 88 -3.55 -17.28 -17.97
N LEU A 89 -3.80 -17.80 -16.77
CA LEU A 89 -3.24 -17.27 -15.53
C LEU A 89 -1.70 -17.32 -15.58
N LYS A 90 -1.04 -16.18 -15.36
CA LYS A 90 0.42 -16.02 -15.37
C LYS A 90 0.86 -15.06 -14.28
N ILE A 91 2.10 -15.26 -13.81
CA ILE A 91 2.82 -14.25 -13.05
C ILE A 91 3.39 -13.26 -14.08
N ILE A 92 3.04 -11.98 -13.92
CA ILE A 92 3.44 -10.91 -14.84
C ILE A 92 4.50 -9.98 -14.25
N ASP A 93 4.65 -9.98 -12.92
CA ASP A 93 5.70 -9.23 -12.24
C ASP A 93 5.97 -9.84 -10.86
N TRP A 94 7.12 -9.49 -10.29
CA TRP A 94 7.43 -9.77 -8.89
C TRP A 94 8.34 -8.69 -8.34
N PHE A 95 8.36 -8.53 -7.02
CA PHE A 95 9.20 -7.53 -6.37
C PHE A 95 9.91 -8.13 -5.16
N PRO A 96 11.20 -7.84 -4.93
CA PRO A 96 12.15 -7.27 -5.88
C PRO A 96 12.43 -8.24 -7.04
N ASN A 97 12.69 -7.70 -8.23
CA ASN A 97 12.96 -8.48 -9.44
C ASN A 97 14.43 -8.37 -9.82
N LYS A 98 15.19 -9.46 -9.66
CA LYS A 98 16.63 -9.50 -9.99
C LYS A 98 16.93 -9.03 -11.43
N ASN A 99 16.00 -9.22 -12.37
CA ASN A 99 16.18 -8.83 -13.77
C ASN A 99 15.80 -7.36 -14.06
N ASP A 100 15.42 -6.59 -13.05
CA ASP A 100 15.04 -5.18 -13.15
C ASP A 100 16.11 -4.28 -12.56
N ASP A 101 16.76 -3.45 -13.38
CA ASP A 101 17.89 -2.61 -12.96
C ASP A 101 17.56 -1.62 -11.82
N TRP A 102 16.28 -1.25 -11.66
CA TRP A 102 15.83 -0.30 -10.63
C TRP A 102 15.18 -1.00 -9.43
N ARG A 103 14.63 -2.20 -9.61
CA ARG A 103 13.88 -2.96 -8.59
C ARG A 103 14.55 -4.28 -8.19
N ASN A 104 15.83 -4.49 -8.54
CA ASN A 104 16.59 -5.72 -8.25
C ASN A 104 17.04 -5.90 -6.81
N THR A 105 17.01 -4.86 -5.97
CA THR A 105 17.68 -4.92 -4.67
C THR A 105 16.71 -5.24 -3.54
N ALA A 106 16.84 -6.44 -2.96
CA ALA A 106 16.25 -6.77 -1.66
C ALA A 106 17.26 -6.56 -0.53
N ILE A 107 16.77 -6.05 0.61
CA ILE A 107 17.45 -6.18 1.90
C ILE A 107 16.87 -7.37 2.67
N PRO A 108 17.63 -7.99 3.59
CA PRO A 108 17.13 -9.07 4.44
C PRO A 108 15.79 -8.74 5.10
N GLY A 109 14.85 -9.67 5.01
CA GLY A 109 13.51 -9.55 5.59
C GLY A 109 12.56 -8.58 4.88
N ARG A 110 12.97 -7.96 3.77
CA ARG A 110 12.06 -7.16 2.93
C ARG A 110 10.95 -8.06 2.37
N THR A 111 9.70 -7.63 2.51
CA THR A 111 8.54 -8.30 1.90
C THR A 111 8.73 -8.43 0.40
N TRP A 112 8.46 -9.61 -0.14
CA TRP A 112 8.42 -9.85 -1.58
C TRP A 112 6.97 -9.84 -2.08
N SER A 113 6.75 -9.60 -3.36
CA SER A 113 5.43 -9.72 -3.97
C SER A 113 5.44 -10.44 -5.31
N LEU A 114 4.31 -11.04 -5.65
CA LEU A 114 4.02 -11.66 -6.94
C LEU A 114 2.75 -11.03 -7.50
N THR A 115 2.79 -10.59 -8.76
CA THR A 115 1.65 -9.97 -9.45
C THR A 115 1.19 -10.86 -10.59
N PHE A 116 -0.13 -11.04 -10.70
CA PHE A 116 -0.77 -11.92 -11.68
C PHE A 116 -1.62 -11.12 -12.68
N ASN A 117 -1.81 -11.66 -13.88
CA ASN A 117 -2.67 -11.02 -14.90
C ASN A 117 -4.17 -11.15 -14.59
N ASN A 118 -4.57 -12.19 -13.87
CA ASN A 118 -5.96 -12.47 -13.50
C ASN A 118 -6.14 -12.48 -11.98
N SER A 119 -7.34 -12.15 -11.54
CA SER A 119 -7.79 -12.25 -10.16
C SER A 119 -7.74 -13.69 -9.64
N LEU A 120 -7.12 -13.90 -8.49
CA LEU A 120 -6.88 -15.21 -7.90
C LEU A 120 -8.09 -15.72 -7.12
N ASP A 121 -8.30 -17.03 -7.12
CA ASP A 121 -9.19 -17.69 -6.17
C ASP A 121 -8.47 -17.83 -4.82
N HIS A 122 -8.77 -16.92 -3.90
CA HIS A 122 -8.16 -16.87 -2.56
C HIS A 122 -8.32 -18.17 -1.77
N SER A 123 -9.36 -18.96 -2.03
CA SER A 123 -9.57 -20.24 -1.34
C SER A 123 -8.51 -21.29 -1.69
N THR A 124 -7.83 -21.12 -2.84
CA THR A 124 -6.75 -22.00 -3.28
C THR A 124 -5.38 -21.61 -2.73
N ILE A 125 -5.21 -20.36 -2.29
CA ILE A 125 -3.92 -19.83 -1.85
C ILE A 125 -3.52 -20.45 -0.51
N LYS A 126 -2.47 -21.27 -0.54
CA LYS A 126 -1.90 -21.90 0.66
C LYS A 126 -0.42 -21.64 0.73
N LYS A 127 0.10 -21.43 1.95
CA LYS A 127 1.54 -21.25 2.20
C LYS A 127 2.39 -22.38 1.60
N SER A 128 1.90 -23.61 1.61
CA SER A 128 2.63 -24.77 1.08
C SER A 128 2.89 -24.73 -0.44
N LEU A 129 2.16 -23.88 -1.17
CA LEU A 129 2.33 -23.70 -2.61
C LEU A 129 3.64 -22.98 -2.95
N PHE A 130 4.15 -22.16 -2.03
CA PHE A 130 5.33 -21.33 -2.22
C PHE A 130 6.50 -21.95 -1.47
N ARG A 131 7.47 -22.46 -2.21
CA ARG A 131 8.74 -22.96 -1.68
C ARG A 131 9.88 -22.17 -2.27
N PHE A 132 10.98 -22.10 -1.53
CA PHE A 132 12.15 -21.35 -1.96
C PHE A 132 13.38 -22.23 -1.87
N GLU A 133 14.29 -22.05 -2.82
CA GLU A 133 15.62 -22.63 -2.79
C GLU A 133 16.67 -21.50 -2.83
N PRO A 134 17.51 -21.36 -1.78
CA PRO A 134 17.51 -22.13 -0.52
C PRO A 134 16.24 -21.86 0.31
N GLU A 135 15.96 -22.71 1.30
CA GLU A 135 14.75 -22.53 2.13
C GLU A 135 14.76 -21.17 2.86
N VAL A 136 13.62 -20.49 2.84
CA VAL A 136 13.44 -19.21 3.52
C VAL A 136 12.70 -19.40 4.85
N SER A 137 13.31 -18.92 5.94
CA SER A 137 12.70 -18.97 7.26
C SER A 137 11.56 -17.95 7.40
N GLY A 138 10.57 -18.27 8.23
CA GLY A 138 9.53 -17.33 8.61
C GLY A 138 8.58 -16.90 7.48
N LEU A 139 8.43 -17.72 6.43
CA LEU A 139 7.54 -17.40 5.31
C LEU A 139 6.10 -17.15 5.79
N GLY A 140 5.55 -15.97 5.49
CA GLY A 140 4.16 -15.61 5.68
C GLY A 140 3.55 -15.21 4.34
N ILE A 141 2.28 -15.55 4.12
CA ILE A 141 1.53 -15.18 2.91
C ILE A 141 0.43 -14.21 3.32
N GLU A 142 0.34 -13.09 2.63
CA GLU A 142 -0.72 -12.11 2.76
C GLU A 142 -1.34 -11.84 1.38
N HIS A 143 -2.66 -11.77 1.36
CA HIS A 143 -3.48 -11.36 0.22
C HIS A 143 -4.71 -10.65 0.79
N THR A 144 -5.27 -9.68 0.06
CA THR A 144 -6.40 -8.86 0.51
C THR A 144 -7.50 -8.88 -0.53
N GLU A 145 -8.77 -8.78 -0.11
CA GLU A 145 -9.91 -8.74 -1.04
C GLU A 145 -9.85 -7.56 -2.02
N ASP A 146 -9.26 -6.43 -1.61
CA ASP A 146 -9.12 -5.23 -2.43
C ASP A 146 -8.01 -5.31 -3.50
N ASN A 147 -7.15 -6.34 -3.43
CA ASN A 147 -6.06 -6.56 -4.37
C ASN A 147 -5.90 -8.05 -4.66
N ASP A 148 -6.83 -8.58 -5.45
CA ASP A 148 -6.99 -9.99 -5.80
C ASP A 148 -5.96 -10.52 -6.81
N ARG A 149 -5.02 -9.69 -7.27
CA ARG A 149 -3.97 -10.03 -8.24
C ARG A 149 -2.57 -10.00 -7.65
N GLU A 150 -2.43 -9.75 -6.36
CA GLU A 150 -1.12 -9.67 -5.70
C GLU A 150 -1.05 -10.62 -4.51
N ILE A 151 0.11 -11.26 -4.36
CA ILE A 151 0.45 -12.02 -3.16
C ILE A 151 1.69 -11.40 -2.53
N LEU A 152 1.58 -11.03 -1.25
CA LEU A 152 2.69 -10.57 -0.44
C LEU A 152 3.32 -11.73 0.34
N LEU A 153 4.65 -11.76 0.36
CA LEU A 153 5.47 -12.83 0.91
C LEU A 153 6.41 -12.27 1.98
N HIS A 154 6.00 -12.38 3.23
CA HIS A 154 6.80 -12.01 4.40
C HIS A 154 7.86 -13.06 4.65
N ASN A 155 9.10 -12.67 4.97
CA ASN A 155 10.20 -13.61 5.06
C ASN A 155 11.28 -13.16 6.05
N LYS A 156 12.17 -14.08 6.42
CA LYS A 156 13.42 -13.82 7.17
C LYS A 156 14.63 -14.22 6.33
N SER A 157 14.68 -13.71 5.10
CA SER A 157 15.77 -13.97 4.15
C SER A 157 17.13 -13.51 4.66
N GLN A 158 18.19 -14.18 4.20
CA GLN A 158 19.57 -13.90 4.55
C GLN A 158 20.24 -13.03 3.50
N SER A 159 21.18 -12.19 3.94
CA SER A 159 22.06 -11.40 3.07
C SER A 159 22.84 -12.30 2.11
N ASN A 160 23.27 -11.73 0.98
CA ASN A 160 24.10 -12.39 -0.02
C ASN A 160 23.54 -13.72 -0.53
N THR A 161 22.21 -13.80 -0.70
CA THR A 161 21.52 -15.03 -1.04
C THR A 161 20.52 -14.76 -2.16
N VAL A 162 20.51 -15.61 -3.19
CA VAL A 162 19.48 -15.60 -4.23
C VAL A 162 18.48 -16.71 -3.93
N TYR A 163 17.22 -16.33 -3.72
CA TYR A 163 16.13 -17.25 -3.48
C TYR A 163 15.36 -17.47 -4.79
N THR A 164 15.22 -18.72 -5.21
CA THR A 164 14.40 -19.09 -6.37
C THR A 164 13.07 -19.64 -5.89
N LEU A 165 11.97 -19.09 -6.40
CA LEU A 165 10.62 -19.56 -6.08
C LEU A 165 10.30 -20.84 -6.86
N LEU A 166 9.86 -21.86 -6.14
CA LEU A 166 9.22 -23.06 -6.64
C LEU A 166 7.74 -23.00 -6.28
N ILE A 167 6.88 -22.89 -7.28
CA ILE A 167 5.43 -22.77 -7.11
C ILE A 167 4.70 -24.03 -7.58
N GLN A 168 3.74 -24.50 -6.78
CA GLN A 168 2.84 -25.60 -7.18
C GLN A 168 1.74 -25.07 -8.12
N SER A 169 2.10 -24.85 -9.38
CA SER A 169 1.27 -24.22 -10.41
C SER A 169 -0.09 -24.87 -10.63
N GLU A 170 -0.18 -26.20 -10.51
CA GLU A 170 -1.40 -26.98 -10.74
C GLU A 170 -2.50 -26.77 -9.67
N ILE A 171 -2.16 -26.16 -8.54
CA ILE A 171 -3.09 -25.98 -7.42
C ILE A 171 -3.59 -24.53 -7.33
N LEU A 172 -2.73 -23.55 -7.64
CA LEU A 172 -3.10 -22.14 -7.64
C LEU A 172 -4.06 -21.85 -8.80
N LYS A 173 -5.24 -21.29 -8.49
CA LYS A 173 -6.25 -20.97 -9.50
C LYS A 173 -6.62 -19.50 -9.53
N ASP A 174 -7.10 -19.05 -10.67
CA ASP A 174 -7.85 -17.80 -10.80
C ASP A 174 -9.35 -18.01 -10.56
N ILE A 175 -10.09 -16.90 -10.48
CA ILE A 175 -11.56 -16.91 -10.31
C ILE A 175 -12.29 -17.59 -11.48
N TYR A 176 -11.62 -17.81 -12.62
CA TYR A 176 -12.14 -18.52 -13.79
C TYR A 176 -11.77 -20.01 -13.78
N GLY A 177 -11.14 -20.49 -12.69
CA GLY A 177 -10.76 -21.89 -12.48
C GLY A 177 -9.50 -22.34 -13.23
N GLN A 178 -8.76 -21.43 -13.86
CA GLN A 178 -7.52 -21.74 -14.57
C GLN A 178 -6.37 -21.94 -13.61
N THR A 179 -5.52 -22.93 -13.87
CA THR A 179 -4.26 -23.10 -13.14
C THR A 179 -3.17 -22.17 -13.67
N LEU A 180 -2.17 -21.90 -12.84
CA LEU A 180 -1.05 -21.04 -13.21
C LEU A 180 -0.25 -21.65 -14.37
N GLN A 181 -0.27 -21.01 -15.53
CA GLN A 181 0.64 -21.31 -16.64
C GLN A 181 1.98 -20.62 -16.41
N HIS A 182 2.75 -21.16 -15.47
CA HIS A 182 4.14 -20.80 -15.31
C HIS A 182 4.98 -22.04 -15.52
N ASP A 183 5.88 -21.99 -16.50
CA ASP A 183 6.96 -22.96 -16.61
C ASP A 183 8.20 -22.37 -15.91
N PRO A 184 8.59 -22.88 -14.72
CA PRO A 184 9.77 -22.41 -14.01
C PRO A 184 11.08 -22.57 -14.81
N SER A 185 11.09 -23.36 -15.90
CA SER A 185 12.29 -23.52 -16.72
C SER A 185 12.56 -22.38 -17.71
N ASP A 186 11.53 -21.62 -18.10
CA ASP A 186 11.70 -20.54 -19.08
C ASP A 186 12.15 -19.23 -18.43
N GLN A 187 11.64 -18.94 -17.23
CA GLN A 187 11.99 -17.72 -16.49
C GLN A 187 11.91 -17.95 -14.97
N PRO A 188 13.04 -18.26 -14.30
CA PRO A 188 13.03 -18.49 -12.87
C PRO A 188 12.69 -17.19 -12.12
N ILE A 189 11.72 -17.26 -11.22
CA ILE A 189 11.37 -16.15 -10.33
C ILE A 189 12.39 -16.10 -9.20
N GLN A 190 13.28 -15.12 -9.26
CA GLN A 190 14.40 -14.98 -8.34
C GLN A 190 14.36 -13.67 -7.56
N PHE A 191 14.65 -13.79 -6.27
CA PHE A 191 14.81 -12.69 -5.33
C PHE A 191 16.27 -12.65 -4.87
N GLU A 192 17.02 -11.64 -5.33
CA GLU A 192 18.40 -11.43 -4.90
C GLU A 192 18.44 -10.53 -3.66
N VAL A 193 18.90 -11.10 -2.55
CA VAL A 193 19.10 -10.39 -1.29
C VAL A 193 20.55 -10.00 -1.20
N GLN A 194 20.83 -8.73 -1.43
CA GLN A 194 22.20 -8.22 -1.41
C GLN A 194 22.73 -8.15 0.02
N THR A 195 24.05 -8.22 0.16
CA THR A 195 24.70 -7.81 1.41
C THR A 195 24.37 -6.35 1.66
N ILE A 196 24.00 -6.02 2.90
CA ILE A 196 23.96 -4.64 3.36
C ILE A 196 25.41 -4.12 3.39
N ASN A 197 25.91 -3.67 2.24
CA ASN A 197 27.15 -2.87 2.13
C ASN A 197 26.84 -1.37 2.29
N SER A 198 25.56 -1.02 2.34
CA SER A 198 25.02 0.32 2.61
C SER A 198 24.97 0.53 4.12
N PRO A 199 25.27 1.73 4.66
CA PRO A 199 25.10 1.93 6.08
C PRO A 199 23.61 1.77 6.43
N ILE A 200 23.33 0.85 7.34
CA ILE A 200 22.02 0.39 7.77
C ILE A 200 21.05 1.58 7.94
N LEU A 201 19.78 1.46 7.56
CA LEU A 201 18.83 2.55 7.75
C LEU A 201 18.70 2.93 9.24
N GLY A 202 18.92 4.21 9.55
CA GLY A 202 18.56 4.77 10.85
C GLY A 202 17.05 4.90 10.97
N VAL A 203 16.48 4.46 12.08
CA VAL A 203 15.03 4.56 12.33
C VAL A 203 14.80 5.40 13.57
N LEU A 204 13.93 6.41 13.43
CA LEU A 204 13.37 7.17 14.53
C LEU A 204 11.86 7.22 14.31
N ARG A 205 11.09 6.58 15.20
CA ARG A 205 9.63 6.47 15.10
C ARG A 205 8.98 6.78 16.43
N GLY A 206 7.90 7.53 16.38
CA GLY A 206 7.05 7.82 17.51
C GLY A 206 5.90 8.69 17.08
N GLU A 207 4.87 8.78 17.93
CA GLU A 207 3.73 9.65 17.68
C GLU A 207 4.21 11.09 17.47
N SER A 208 3.70 11.74 16.43
CA SER A 208 4.03 13.13 16.10
C SER A 208 2.75 13.91 15.88
N GLY A 209 2.83 15.20 16.12
CA GLY A 209 1.71 16.10 16.01
C GLY A 209 1.12 16.53 17.35
N MET A 210 -0.16 16.88 17.36
CA MET A 210 -0.87 17.22 18.59
C MET A 210 -1.33 15.94 19.31
N ILE A 211 -0.78 15.71 20.49
CA ILE A 211 -1.11 14.55 21.33
C ILE A 211 -1.78 15.06 22.60
N ILE A 212 -2.96 14.52 22.92
CA ILE A 212 -3.60 14.72 24.22
C ILE A 212 -3.26 13.50 25.07
N MET A 213 -2.54 13.72 26.18
CA MET A 213 -2.16 12.63 27.08
C MET A 213 -3.37 12.11 27.87
N ASP A 214 -3.43 10.80 28.08
CA ASP A 214 -4.40 10.17 28.98
C ASP A 214 -4.35 10.84 30.37
N PRO A 215 -5.47 11.38 30.88
CA PRO A 215 -5.54 11.97 32.22
C PRO A 215 -5.06 11.05 33.35
N ALA A 216 -5.12 9.72 33.19
CA ALA A 216 -4.62 8.76 34.16
C ALA A 216 -3.09 8.83 34.35
N LEU A 217 -2.36 9.32 33.35
CA LEU A 217 -0.90 9.42 33.36
C LEU A 217 -0.36 10.74 33.92
N LEU A 218 -1.24 11.67 34.34
CA LEU A 218 -0.85 13.01 34.82
C LEU A 218 0.11 13.01 36.02
N ASN A 219 0.13 11.94 36.83
CA ASN A 219 1.05 11.81 37.97
C ASN A 219 2.49 11.49 37.53
N GLU A 220 2.66 10.80 36.41
CA GLU A 220 3.94 10.36 35.84
C GLU A 220 3.92 10.47 34.31
N PRO A 221 3.74 11.69 33.77
CA PRO A 221 3.63 11.87 32.32
C PRO A 221 4.93 11.45 31.65
N CYS A 222 4.82 10.64 30.59
CA CYS A 222 5.96 10.08 29.89
C CYS A 222 5.66 10.04 28.39
N TYR A 223 6.63 10.42 27.57
CA TYR A 223 6.60 10.16 26.14
C TYR A 223 7.52 8.98 25.81
N THR A 224 7.17 8.16 24.83
CA THR A 224 7.96 7.00 24.41
C THR A 224 8.10 6.99 22.90
N PHE A 225 9.30 6.68 22.42
CA PHE A 225 9.60 6.55 21.00
C PHE A 225 10.60 5.43 20.76
N ILE A 226 10.62 4.92 19.54
CA ILE A 226 11.51 3.86 19.09
C ILE A 226 12.68 4.50 18.34
N VAL A 227 13.89 4.07 18.67
CA VAL A 227 15.10 4.34 17.90
C VAL A 227 15.78 3.05 17.48
N CYS A 228 16.31 3.02 16.27
CA CYS A 228 17.21 1.97 15.79
C CYS A 228 18.40 2.62 15.08
N ASN A 229 19.59 2.10 15.34
CA ASN A 229 20.87 2.48 14.74
C ASN A 229 21.40 3.89 15.07
N TYR A 230 20.58 4.90 15.35
CA TYR A 230 21.11 6.21 15.75
C TYR A 230 21.76 6.17 17.13
N SER A 231 23.06 6.45 17.21
CA SER A 231 23.86 6.46 18.43
C SER A 231 23.50 7.61 19.39
N GLU A 232 23.16 8.76 18.82
CA GLU A 232 22.84 9.98 19.58
C GLU A 232 21.72 10.79 18.93
N LEU A 233 20.87 11.38 19.77
CA LEU A 233 19.73 12.21 19.38
C LEU A 233 19.80 13.56 20.10
N ILE A 234 19.31 14.61 19.46
CA ILE A 234 19.04 15.91 20.09
C ILE A 234 17.61 15.85 20.62
N LEU A 235 17.44 16.06 21.93
CA LEU A 235 16.14 16.16 22.60
C LEU A 235 15.93 17.60 23.07
N ARG A 236 14.88 18.23 22.56
CA ARG A 236 14.45 19.57 22.96
C ARG A 236 13.05 19.55 23.55
N ILE A 237 12.87 20.25 24.66
CA ILE A 237 11.58 20.38 25.34
C ILE A 237 11.35 21.85 25.66
N ASN A 238 10.26 22.40 25.13
CA ASN A 238 9.83 23.77 25.41
C ASN A 238 8.48 23.77 26.12
N ARG A 239 8.32 24.66 27.09
CA ARG A 239 7.02 24.97 27.67
C ARG A 239 6.29 25.94 26.76
N VAL A 240 5.10 25.54 26.30
CA VAL A 240 4.31 26.34 25.37
C VAL A 240 2.95 26.70 25.95
N LYS A 241 2.28 27.65 25.29
CA LYS A 241 0.92 28.09 25.58
C LYS A 241 0.10 27.99 24.29
N PRO A 242 -1.25 27.94 24.34
CA PRO A 242 -2.08 27.79 23.16
C PRO A 242 -1.77 28.79 22.04
N GLU A 243 -1.43 30.03 22.38
CA GLU A 243 -1.04 31.07 21.42
C GLU A 243 0.18 30.70 20.55
N HIS A 244 1.06 29.80 21.02
CA HIS A 244 2.22 29.33 20.26
C HIS A 244 1.89 28.22 19.25
N TYR A 245 0.64 27.74 19.18
CA TYR A 245 0.29 26.61 18.33
C TYR A 245 0.45 26.92 16.84
N GLN A 246 0.18 28.16 16.43
CA GLN A 246 0.40 28.59 15.04
C GLN A 246 1.87 28.54 14.64
N GLU A 247 2.79 28.91 15.54
CA GLU A 247 4.23 28.79 15.33
C GLU A 247 4.66 27.33 15.25
N TYR A 248 4.01 26.44 16.00
CA TYR A 248 4.26 25.00 15.96
C TYR A 248 3.89 24.34 14.63
N LEU A 249 2.82 24.76 13.94
CA LEU A 249 2.39 24.16 12.67
C LEU A 249 3.50 24.14 11.61
N LEU A 250 4.44 25.09 11.71
CA LEU A 250 5.65 25.14 10.88
C LEU A 250 6.51 23.87 11.02
N TYR A 251 6.51 23.23 12.20
CA TYR A 251 7.32 22.04 12.48
C TYR A 251 6.59 20.72 12.19
N PHE A 252 5.32 20.75 11.77
CA PHE A 252 4.49 19.56 11.52
C PHE A 252 4.74 18.94 10.13
N ASN A 253 5.01 19.77 9.11
CA ASN A 253 5.19 19.34 7.72
C ASN A 253 6.59 19.69 7.21
N ARG A 254 7.63 19.05 7.77
CA ARG A 254 9.04 19.28 7.40
C ARG A 254 9.43 18.81 5.99
N ARG A 255 8.60 18.01 5.30
CA ARG A 255 8.93 17.37 4.00
C ARG A 255 9.20 18.35 2.84
N ASN A 256 8.79 19.62 2.93
CA ASN A 256 8.86 20.58 1.82
C ASN A 256 9.62 21.88 2.16
N ARG A 257 10.53 21.87 3.15
CA ARG A 257 11.15 23.11 3.64
C ARG A 257 12.47 23.47 2.96
N SER A 258 12.60 24.75 2.59
CA SER A 258 13.81 25.35 2.00
C SER A 258 14.91 25.60 3.04
N ASP A 259 16.16 25.80 2.60
CA ASP A 259 17.29 26.07 3.51
C ASP A 259 17.10 27.32 4.40
N VAL A 260 16.26 28.29 3.98
CA VAL A 260 15.91 29.48 4.78
C VAL A 260 15.05 29.14 6.01
N GLU A 261 14.31 28.03 5.97
CA GLU A 261 13.53 27.52 7.10
C GLU A 261 14.37 26.69 8.08
N GLN A 262 15.62 26.36 7.75
CA GLN A 262 16.55 25.72 8.69
C GLN A 262 17.08 26.69 9.75
N GLU A 263 17.00 28.02 9.54
CA GLU A 263 17.32 28.98 10.60
C GLU A 263 16.21 29.08 11.67
N LEU A 264 14.96 28.79 11.29
CA LEU A 264 13.83 28.65 12.22
C LEU A 264 13.98 27.42 13.14
N ASP A 265 14.80 26.43 12.75
CA ASP A 265 15.10 25.27 13.60
C ASP A 265 15.78 25.66 14.92
N ASN A 266 16.38 26.86 15.01
CA ASN A 266 17.09 27.29 16.22
C ASN A 266 16.19 27.96 17.27
N LYS A 267 14.91 28.24 16.97
CA LYS A 267 14.00 28.90 17.92
C LYS A 267 12.65 28.20 17.97
N LEU A 268 12.59 27.12 18.75
CA LEU A 268 11.30 26.53 19.12
C LEU A 268 10.49 27.56 19.93
N PRO A 269 9.16 27.63 19.74
CA PRO A 269 8.33 28.56 20.49
C PRO A 269 8.32 28.26 21.99
N GLY A 270 7.98 29.27 22.78
CA GLY A 270 7.87 29.15 24.24
C GLY A 270 9.20 29.19 24.99
N GLU A 271 9.19 28.69 26.22
CA GLU A 271 10.34 28.68 27.13
C GLU A 271 11.12 27.37 26.96
N GLU A 272 12.39 27.43 26.55
CA GLU A 272 13.26 26.26 26.45
C GLU A 272 13.55 25.71 27.86
N LEU A 273 13.23 24.43 28.08
CA LEU A 273 13.45 23.73 29.34
C LEU A 273 14.57 22.69 29.25
N LEU A 274 14.76 22.13 28.07
CA LEU A 274 15.79 21.13 27.79
C LEU A 274 16.27 21.28 26.34
N ASN A 275 17.58 21.18 26.14
CA ASN A 275 18.21 21.08 24.84
C ASN A 275 19.52 20.30 24.99
N GLU A 276 19.44 18.98 24.88
CA GLU A 276 20.56 18.09 25.18
C GLU A 276 20.73 17.00 24.12
N ILE A 277 21.96 16.50 24.00
CA ILE A 277 22.27 15.30 23.23
C ILE A 277 22.14 14.10 24.16
N ILE A 278 21.21 13.19 23.84
CA ILE A 278 21.04 11.93 24.55
C ILE A 278 21.73 10.79 23.80
N GLN A 279 22.41 9.93 24.54
CA GLN A 279 22.99 8.70 24.01
C GLN A 279 21.93 7.60 24.02
N THR A 280 21.68 6.99 22.87
CA THR A 280 20.63 5.97 22.75
C THR A 280 21.10 4.62 23.29
N ASN A 281 22.40 4.34 23.19
CA ASN A 281 22.99 3.03 23.48
C ASN A 281 22.19 1.90 22.81
N CYS A 282 21.72 2.09 21.57
CA CYS A 282 21.08 1.04 20.78
C CYS A 282 22.14 0.09 20.23
N GLN A 283 21.85 -1.20 20.21
CA GLN A 283 22.65 -2.15 19.45
C GLN A 283 22.30 -2.02 17.96
N LEU A 284 23.25 -2.42 17.11
CA LEU A 284 23.06 -2.38 15.66
C LEU A 284 21.91 -3.32 15.26
N ASN A 285 20.96 -2.82 14.48
CA ASN A 285 19.74 -3.51 14.03
C ASN A 285 18.76 -3.92 15.14
N GLU A 286 18.91 -3.42 16.36
CA GLU A 286 17.99 -3.70 17.45
C GLU A 286 17.20 -2.44 17.82
N PRO A 287 15.89 -2.40 17.50
CA PRO A 287 15.03 -1.31 17.94
C PRO A 287 14.99 -1.23 19.46
N LYS A 288 15.02 0.00 19.98
CA LYS A 288 14.99 0.28 21.41
C LYS A 288 13.95 1.34 21.71
N ASP A 289 13.08 1.05 22.69
CA ASP A 289 12.18 2.05 23.27
C ASP A 289 12.96 3.00 24.19
N ILE A 290 12.84 4.29 23.94
CA ILE A 290 13.34 5.36 24.81
C ILE A 290 12.15 6.03 25.48
N ARG A 291 12.19 6.08 26.81
CA ARG A 291 11.21 6.76 27.66
C ARG A 291 11.74 8.12 28.07
N VAL A 292 10.94 9.17 27.87
CA VAL A 292 11.22 10.54 28.31
C VAL A 292 10.22 10.89 29.41
N PRO A 293 10.64 10.87 30.69
CA PRO A 293 9.82 11.35 31.80
C PRO A 293 9.61 12.85 31.68
N LEU A 294 8.36 13.31 31.77
CA LEU A 294 8.02 14.71 31.50
C LEU A 294 7.64 15.53 32.74
N LYS A 295 7.50 14.85 33.89
CA LYS A 295 7.00 15.46 35.12
C LYS A 295 7.76 16.72 35.53
N ALA A 296 9.08 16.72 35.38
CA ALA A 296 9.96 17.83 35.74
C ALA A 296 9.76 19.10 34.88
N TYR A 297 9.15 18.99 33.70
CA TYR A 297 8.99 20.10 32.76
C TYR A 297 7.68 20.89 32.97
N PHE A 298 6.75 20.35 33.77
CA PHE A 298 5.51 21.02 34.15
C PHE A 298 5.70 21.89 35.40
N THR A 299 5.08 23.07 35.41
CA THR A 299 5.11 23.99 36.57
C THR A 299 4.15 23.54 37.68
N LYS A 300 3.08 22.82 37.32
CA LYS A 300 2.08 22.34 38.28
C LYS A 300 2.44 20.92 38.71
N PRO A 301 2.41 20.59 40.02
CA PRO A 301 2.57 19.23 40.51
C PRO A 301 1.57 18.23 39.90
N SER A 302 0.42 18.74 39.43
CA SER A 302 -0.63 17.97 38.78
C SER A 302 -0.31 17.51 37.34
N GLY A 303 0.87 17.85 36.80
CA GLY A 303 1.28 17.46 35.44
C GLY A 303 0.50 18.12 34.30
N VAL A 304 -0.34 19.12 34.60
CA VAL A 304 -1.19 19.80 33.61
C VAL A 304 -0.41 20.93 32.94
N GLY A 305 -0.46 20.99 31.62
CA GLY A 305 0.19 22.01 30.80
C GLY A 305 0.38 21.56 29.36
N GLN A 306 1.16 22.33 28.62
CA GLN A 306 1.51 22.02 27.24
C GLN A 306 3.03 22.04 27.06
N LEU A 307 3.56 21.06 26.36
CA LEU A 307 4.97 20.95 26.01
C LEU A 307 5.11 20.78 24.50
N LEU A 308 6.12 21.40 23.93
CA LEU A 308 6.61 21.10 22.60
C LEU A 308 7.86 20.25 22.75
N ILE A 309 7.84 19.03 22.18
CA ILE A 309 8.96 18.10 22.22
C ILE A 309 9.45 17.89 20.79
N LEU A 310 10.75 18.08 20.59
CA LEU A 310 11.41 17.80 19.31
C LEU A 310 12.54 16.80 19.51
N ILE A 311 12.57 15.77 18.67
CA ILE A 311 13.59 14.73 18.70
C ILE A 311 14.10 14.50 17.28
N GLU A 312 15.42 14.59 17.09
CA GLU A 312 16.08 14.38 15.81
C GLU A 312 17.48 13.80 16.01
N PRO A 313 18.03 12.99 15.07
CA PRO A 313 19.40 12.53 15.17
C PRO A 313 20.39 13.70 15.00
N THR A 314 21.54 13.61 15.67
CA THR A 314 22.61 14.60 15.45
C THR A 314 23.11 14.54 14.00
N LYS A 315 23.78 15.60 13.52
CA LYS A 315 24.40 15.57 12.18
C LYS A 315 25.39 14.41 12.03
N LYS A 316 26.10 14.06 13.10
CA LYS A 316 27.06 12.95 13.15
C LYS A 316 26.33 11.61 13.05
N ALA A 317 25.39 11.31 13.95
CA ALA A 317 24.62 10.06 13.92
C ALA A 317 23.83 9.89 12.62
N ARG A 318 23.34 10.98 12.03
CA ARG A 318 22.67 10.94 10.72
C ARG A 318 23.63 10.62 9.57
N ALA A 319 24.87 11.12 9.61
CA ALA A 319 25.86 10.86 8.58
C ALA A 319 26.37 9.40 8.59
N GLU A 320 26.22 8.70 9.71
CA GLU A 320 26.60 7.29 9.86
C GLU A 320 25.65 6.31 9.12
N PHE A 321 24.46 6.75 8.70
CA PHE A 321 23.40 5.90 8.15
C PHE A 321 22.77 6.47 6.87
N ARG A 322 22.37 5.60 5.91
CA ARG A 322 21.73 6.06 4.68
C ARG A 322 20.27 6.44 5.00
N ASN A 323 19.83 7.62 4.59
CA ASN A 323 18.40 7.91 4.42
C ASN A 323 18.13 7.76 2.92
N GLU A 324 17.66 6.59 2.48
CA GLU A 324 17.69 6.22 1.05
C GLU A 324 16.79 7.06 0.14
N HIS A 325 15.85 7.82 0.68
CA HIS A 325 15.02 8.67 -0.15
C HIS A 325 14.79 9.99 0.58
N TRP A 326 15.09 11.09 -0.13
CA TRP A 326 14.81 12.47 0.24
C TRP A 326 15.74 13.06 1.31
N ASN A 327 15.87 14.38 1.30
CA ASN A 327 16.64 15.18 2.26
C ASN A 327 16.03 15.14 3.68
N ASP A 328 15.28 14.07 3.98
CA ASP A 328 14.46 13.88 5.18
C ASP A 328 15.39 13.76 6.39
N ARG A 329 15.27 14.75 7.27
CA ARG A 329 15.76 14.68 8.65
C ARG A 329 14.66 13.96 9.44
N PRO A 330 14.81 12.67 9.80
CA PRO A 330 13.78 12.00 10.57
C PRO A 330 13.64 12.75 11.89
N THR A 331 12.43 13.26 12.12
CA THR A 331 12.12 14.19 13.20
C THR A 331 10.81 13.76 13.82
N ILE A 332 10.79 13.69 15.14
CA ILE A 332 9.56 13.59 15.92
C ILE A 332 9.30 15.00 16.46
N SER A 333 8.10 15.53 16.20
CA SER A 333 7.71 16.87 16.61
C SER A 333 6.32 16.80 17.24
N ILE A 334 6.22 17.09 18.53
CA ILE A 334 5.02 16.82 19.31
C ILE A 334 4.57 18.07 20.03
N TRP A 335 3.32 18.45 19.83
CA TRP A 335 2.59 19.31 20.75
C TRP A 335 1.83 18.45 21.75
N LEU A 336 2.40 18.27 22.94
CA LEU A 336 1.80 17.46 23.99
C LEU A 336 0.92 18.34 24.88
N GLN A 337 -0.36 17.97 24.99
CA GLN A 337 -1.30 18.57 25.92
C GLN A 337 -1.63 17.59 27.04
N CYS A 338 -1.18 17.90 28.25
CA CYS A 338 -1.56 17.20 29.46
C CYS A 338 -2.70 17.96 30.14
N THR A 339 -3.90 17.39 30.13
CA THR A 339 -5.12 17.99 30.66
C THR A 339 -5.98 16.95 31.37
N ARG A 340 -6.91 17.41 32.20
CA ARG A 340 -7.94 16.57 32.85
C ARG A 340 -9.20 16.39 32.00
N LEU A 341 -9.21 16.97 30.80
CA LEU A 341 -10.33 16.95 29.88
C LEU A 341 -10.02 16.00 28.72
N ALA A 342 -10.87 15.01 28.50
CA ALA A 342 -10.91 14.24 27.26
C ALA A 342 -12.19 14.64 26.50
N VAL A 343 -12.08 14.84 25.19
CA VAL A 343 -13.21 15.07 24.30
C VAL A 343 -13.14 13.98 23.24
N ASP A 344 -14.24 13.26 23.08
CA ASP A 344 -14.43 12.26 22.05
C ASP A 344 -15.57 12.74 21.13
N VAL A 345 -15.43 12.54 19.82
CA VAL A 345 -16.42 12.93 18.82
C VAL A 345 -16.65 11.73 17.91
N PHE A 346 -17.85 11.15 18.00
CA PHE A 346 -18.31 10.14 17.05
C PHE A 346 -18.97 10.85 15.87
N SER A 347 -18.43 10.69 14.66
CA SER A 347 -19.19 10.96 13.43
C SER A 347 -19.79 9.65 12.93
N SER A 348 -21.12 9.57 12.91
CA SER A 348 -21.88 8.48 12.31
C SER A 348 -21.92 8.58 10.79
#